data_AF-A0A2A5H3Q4-F1
#
_entry.id   AF-A0A2A5H3Q4-F1
#
_cell.length_a   1.000
_cell.length_b   1.000
_cell.length_c   1.000
_cell.angle_alpha   90.00
_cell.angle_beta   90.00
_cell.angle_gamma   90.00
#
_symmetry.space_group_name_H-M   'P 1'
#
loop_
_entity.id
_entity.type
_entity.pdbx_description
1 polymer ?
#
loop_
_entity_poly.entity_id
_entity_poly.type
_entity_poly.pdbx_seq_one_letter_code
_entity_poly.pdbx_strand_id
1 'polypeptide(L)'
;MCNFNINIYSIVRLGFLACIALTFLLPFSVASQAAAGKKATLEETLFSDDKRGCEKKAGMFVLFLNNYKAGKPSGDLLQIKMLAPLSDAAYARIRRDGVEKATLDNMKEYSTCIRNSKPHKNKKKERDLTLKHSACVEFNDILLETLRGIKRRVKPETLMNKYQHNSPDMEWTRYGVIPDATLYYIATLYKNSRTQDYKDVVQAASHISYGCYL
;
A
#
# COMPACT_ATOMS: atom_id res chain seq x y z
N MET A 1 70.67 -29.12 -33.71
CA MET A 1 69.48 -29.91 -33.36
C MET A 1 69.26 -29.77 -31.86
N CYS A 2 68.29 -28.96 -31.43
CA CYS A 2 67.91 -28.82 -30.01
C CYS A 2 66.47 -29.31 -29.85
N ASN A 3 66.31 -30.40 -29.10
CA ASN A 3 65.03 -30.96 -28.68
C ASN A 3 64.46 -30.12 -27.54
N PHE A 4 63.31 -29.47 -27.75
CA PHE A 4 62.50 -28.92 -26.66
C PHE A 4 61.22 -29.75 -26.54
N ASN A 5 61.29 -30.78 -25.70
CA ASN A 5 60.13 -31.54 -25.27
C ASN A 5 59.42 -30.74 -24.16
N ILE A 6 58.61 -29.75 -24.57
CA ILE A 6 57.82 -28.95 -23.64
C ILE A 6 56.63 -29.80 -23.20
N ASN A 7 56.64 -30.18 -21.93
CA ASN A 7 55.63 -31.02 -21.31
C ASN A 7 54.32 -30.23 -21.12
N ILE A 8 53.47 -30.24 -22.17
CA ILE A 8 52.19 -29.53 -22.27
C ILE A 8 51.27 -29.80 -21.05
N TYR A 9 51.41 -30.96 -20.41
CA TYR A 9 50.64 -31.32 -19.22
C TYR A 9 50.90 -30.44 -17.99
N SER A 10 52.09 -29.83 -17.87
CA SER A 10 52.40 -28.94 -16.74
C SER A 10 51.76 -27.56 -16.90
N ILE A 11 51.60 -27.08 -18.13
CA ILE A 11 51.01 -25.77 -18.44
C ILE A 11 49.49 -25.82 -18.23
N VAL A 12 48.85 -26.91 -18.64
CA VAL A 12 47.41 -27.11 -18.46
C VAL A 12 47.04 -27.22 -16.97
N ARG A 13 47.87 -27.87 -16.15
CA ARG A 13 47.66 -27.96 -14.69
C ARG A 13 47.74 -26.61 -13.97
N LEU A 14 48.68 -25.74 -14.36
CA LEU A 14 48.82 -24.39 -13.79
C LEU A 14 47.64 -23.49 -14.18
N GLY A 15 47.14 -23.59 -15.42
CA GLY A 15 45.95 -22.85 -15.86
C GLY A 15 44.68 -23.28 -15.13
N PHE A 16 44.49 -24.58 -14.90
CA PHE A 16 43.30 -25.10 -14.24
C PHE A 16 43.25 -24.74 -12.74
N LEU A 17 44.40 -24.75 -12.05
CA LEU A 17 44.49 -24.33 -10.64
C LEU A 17 44.26 -22.83 -10.45
N ALA A 18 44.70 -21.99 -11.39
CA ALA A 18 44.44 -20.55 -11.36
C ALA A 18 42.94 -20.21 -11.54
N CYS A 19 42.23 -20.96 -12.38
CA CYS A 19 40.78 -20.79 -12.55
C CYS A 19 39.98 -21.20 -11.29
N ILE A 20 40.39 -22.26 -10.60
CA ILE A 20 39.72 -22.70 -9.35
C ILE A 20 39.93 -21.66 -8.24
N ALA A 21 41.13 -21.10 -8.10
CA ALA A 21 41.40 -20.04 -7.13
C ALA A 21 40.58 -18.77 -7.39
N LEU A 22 40.35 -18.41 -8.68
CA LEU A 22 39.50 -17.27 -9.04
C LEU A 22 38.02 -17.52 -8.69
N THR A 23 37.51 -18.75 -8.84
CA THR A 23 36.12 -19.08 -8.49
C THR A 23 35.84 -19.04 -6.98
N PHE A 24 36.84 -19.25 -6.12
CA PHE A 24 36.66 -19.18 -4.67
C PHE A 24 36.75 -17.75 -4.10
N LEU A 25 37.36 -16.79 -4.83
CA LEU A 25 37.47 -15.40 -4.39
C LEU A 25 36.32 -14.50 -4.89
N LEU A 26 35.67 -14.86 -5.99
CA LEU A 26 34.53 -14.10 -6.54
C LEU A 26 33.27 -14.04 -5.64
N PRO A 27 32.88 -15.06 -4.85
CA PRO A 27 31.69 -14.91 -4.00
C PRO A 27 31.89 -13.90 -2.86
N PHE A 28 33.13 -13.61 -2.45
CA PHE A 28 33.42 -12.62 -1.40
C PHE A 28 33.40 -11.18 -1.91
N SER A 29 33.63 -10.95 -3.21
CA SER A 29 33.54 -9.61 -3.84
C SER A 29 32.12 -9.23 -4.23
N VAL A 30 31.26 -10.21 -4.55
CA VAL A 30 29.84 -9.98 -4.86
C VAL A 30 29.02 -9.80 -3.57
N ALA A 31 29.44 -10.39 -2.46
CA ALA A 31 28.83 -10.17 -1.15
C ALA A 31 29.12 -8.77 -0.56
N SER A 32 30.25 -8.14 -0.89
CA SER A 32 30.61 -6.82 -0.35
C SER A 32 29.93 -5.65 -1.08
N GLN A 33 29.51 -5.83 -2.34
CA GLN A 33 28.70 -4.83 -3.06
C GLN A 33 27.19 -4.92 -2.77
N ALA A 34 26.73 -5.99 -2.10
CA ALA A 34 25.34 -6.09 -1.64
C ALA A 34 25.02 -5.20 -0.42
N ALA A 35 26.03 -4.60 0.22
CA ALA A 35 25.86 -3.76 1.41
C ALA A 35 25.75 -2.24 1.13
N ALA A 36 25.92 -1.79 -0.12
CA ALA A 36 26.04 -0.36 -0.45
C ALA A 36 24.88 0.23 -1.29
N GLY A 37 23.78 -0.49 -1.46
CA GLY A 37 22.57 0.07 -2.05
C GLY A 37 21.35 -0.59 -1.45
N LYS A 38 20.56 0.14 -0.65
CA LYS A 38 19.16 -0.25 -0.39
C LYS A 38 18.51 -0.43 -1.76
N LYS A 39 18.30 -1.67 -2.21
CA LYS A 39 17.40 -1.92 -3.32
C LYS A 39 16.06 -1.33 -2.90
N ALA A 40 15.63 -0.29 -3.62
CA ALA A 40 14.30 0.27 -3.42
C ALA A 40 13.30 -0.88 -3.50
N THR A 41 12.36 -0.94 -2.56
CA THR A 41 11.32 -1.97 -2.62
C THR A 41 10.54 -1.80 -3.93
N LEU A 42 9.97 -2.88 -4.47
CA LEU A 42 9.14 -2.81 -5.70
C LEU A 42 8.03 -1.75 -5.55
N GLU A 43 7.53 -1.61 -4.32
CA GLU A 43 6.55 -0.60 -3.94
C GLU A 43 7.09 0.84 -4.08
N GLU A 44 8.29 1.12 -3.57
CA GLU A 44 8.99 2.41 -3.72
C GLU A 44 9.33 2.73 -5.20
N THR A 45 9.41 1.71 -6.05
CA THR A 45 9.66 1.88 -7.49
C THR A 45 8.35 2.18 -8.26
N LEU A 46 7.21 1.64 -7.81
CA LEU A 46 5.93 1.74 -8.51
C LEU A 46 5.09 2.95 -8.06
N PHE A 47 5.25 3.39 -6.83
CA PHE A 47 4.50 4.51 -6.26
C PHE A 47 5.44 5.67 -5.97
N SER A 48 5.06 6.87 -6.43
CA SER A 48 5.75 8.10 -6.05
C SER A 48 5.65 8.32 -4.54
N ASP A 49 6.61 9.04 -3.96
CA ASP A 49 6.59 9.44 -2.55
C ASP A 49 5.69 10.67 -2.28
N ASP A 50 4.90 11.07 -3.27
CA ASP A 50 3.93 12.14 -3.18
C ASP A 50 2.52 11.63 -2.87
N LYS A 51 1.62 12.58 -2.60
CA LYS A 51 0.19 12.39 -2.38
C LYS A 51 -0.47 11.43 -3.39
N ARG A 52 -0.09 11.50 -4.66
CA ARG A 52 -0.64 10.64 -5.73
C ARG A 52 -0.17 9.20 -5.62
N GLY A 53 1.08 8.98 -5.22
CA GLY A 53 1.59 7.63 -5.00
C GLY A 53 0.92 6.95 -3.81
N CYS A 54 0.68 7.68 -2.72
CA CYS A 54 -0.13 7.22 -1.59
C CYS A 54 -1.54 6.79 -2.01
N GLU A 55 -2.22 7.60 -2.83
CA GLU A 55 -3.56 7.29 -3.36
C GLU A 55 -3.57 6.00 -4.19
N LYS A 56 -2.58 5.83 -5.07
CA LYS A 56 -2.42 4.60 -5.86
C LYS A 56 -2.18 3.38 -4.99
N LYS A 57 -1.32 3.50 -3.97
CA LYS A 57 -1.04 2.41 -3.03
C LYS A 57 -2.31 1.97 -2.30
N ALA A 58 -3.08 2.92 -1.77
CA ALA A 58 -4.33 2.64 -1.07
C ALA A 58 -5.38 1.99 -1.99
N GLY A 59 -5.55 2.52 -3.20
CA GLY A 59 -6.46 1.94 -4.20
C GLY A 59 -6.08 0.53 -4.62
N MET A 60 -4.78 0.25 -4.71
CA MET A 60 -4.28 -1.08 -5.04
C MET A 60 -4.61 -2.10 -3.95
N PHE A 61 -4.49 -1.73 -2.67
CA PHE A 61 -4.93 -2.61 -1.59
C PHE A 61 -6.43 -2.92 -1.65
N VAL A 62 -7.28 -1.91 -1.90
CA VAL A 62 -8.74 -2.10 -2.04
C VAL A 62 -9.06 -3.04 -3.21
N LEU A 63 -8.37 -2.89 -4.34
CA LEU A 63 -8.48 -3.79 -5.49
C LEU A 63 -8.11 -5.23 -5.10
N PHE A 64 -6.96 -5.42 -4.45
CA PHE A 64 -6.49 -6.74 -4.05
C PHE A 64 -7.40 -7.39 -3.02
N LEU A 65 -7.90 -6.63 -2.04
CA LEU A 65 -8.86 -7.10 -1.04
C LEU A 65 -10.14 -7.63 -1.68
N ASN A 66 -10.71 -6.89 -2.64
CA ASN A 66 -11.93 -7.32 -3.33
C ASN A 66 -11.73 -8.65 -4.07
N ASN A 67 -10.58 -8.80 -4.74
CA ASN A 67 -10.28 -10.04 -5.45
C ASN A 67 -9.96 -11.20 -4.51
N TYR A 68 -9.29 -10.94 -3.39
CA TYR A 68 -9.06 -11.94 -2.35
C TYR A 68 -10.38 -12.50 -1.84
N LYS A 69 -11.36 -11.64 -1.56
CA LYS A 69 -12.71 -12.07 -1.13
C LYS A 69 -13.47 -12.83 -2.22
N ALA A 70 -13.21 -12.52 -3.49
CA ALA A 70 -13.76 -13.25 -4.62
C ALA A 70 -13.08 -14.61 -4.87
N GLY A 71 -12.11 -15.01 -4.04
CA GLY A 71 -11.37 -16.27 -4.20
C GLY A 71 -10.45 -16.29 -5.42
N LYS A 72 -10.19 -15.14 -6.03
CA LYS A 72 -9.30 -15.05 -7.19
C LYS A 72 -7.85 -15.23 -6.76
N PRO A 73 -7.02 -15.93 -7.54
CA PRO A 73 -5.61 -16.05 -7.23
C PRO A 73 -4.92 -14.70 -7.42
N SER A 74 -3.87 -14.46 -6.62
CA SER A 74 -3.08 -13.23 -6.69
C SER A 74 -2.40 -13.04 -8.05
N GLY A 75 -2.04 -14.13 -8.72
CA GLY A 75 -1.36 -14.12 -10.03
C GLY A 75 -2.21 -13.69 -11.22
N ASP A 76 -3.55 -13.79 -11.12
CA ASP A 76 -4.47 -13.47 -12.24
C ASP A 76 -4.95 -12.01 -12.21
N LEU A 77 -4.51 -11.23 -11.23
CA LEU A 77 -5.11 -9.94 -10.92
C LEU A 77 -4.87 -8.88 -11.98
N LEU A 78 -3.71 -8.93 -12.64
CA LEU A 78 -3.28 -7.97 -13.63
C LEU A 78 -2.58 -8.72 -14.76
N GLN A 79 -2.90 -8.40 -16.01
CA GLN A 79 -2.10 -8.83 -17.19
C GLN A 79 -0.62 -8.41 -17.07
N ILE A 80 -0.30 -7.59 -16.07
CA ILE A 80 1.02 -7.08 -15.72
C ILE A 80 1.60 -7.96 -14.60
N LYS A 81 2.41 -8.96 -14.99
CA LYS A 81 3.16 -9.82 -14.07
C LYS A 81 3.96 -9.06 -13.00
N MET A 82 4.32 -7.80 -13.27
CA MET A 82 5.06 -6.94 -12.33
C MET A 82 4.30 -6.58 -11.05
N LEU A 83 2.97 -6.77 -11.00
CA LEU A 83 2.17 -6.44 -9.82
C LEU A 83 1.86 -7.66 -8.94
N ALA A 84 2.19 -8.88 -9.41
CA ALA A 84 2.03 -10.11 -8.66
C ALA A 84 2.68 -10.08 -7.26
N PRO A 85 3.90 -9.55 -7.08
CA PRO A 85 4.51 -9.47 -5.75
C PRO A 85 3.75 -8.53 -4.80
N LEU A 86 3.12 -7.47 -5.32
CA LEU A 86 2.31 -6.57 -4.51
C LEU A 86 0.99 -7.23 -4.08
N SER A 87 0.34 -7.97 -4.99
CA SER A 87 -0.86 -8.74 -4.64
C SER A 87 -0.56 -9.86 -3.65
N ASP A 88 0.58 -10.55 -3.80
CA ASP A 88 1.00 -11.62 -2.89
C ASP A 88 1.24 -11.07 -1.48
N ALA A 89 1.92 -9.93 -1.38
CA ALA A 89 2.14 -9.25 -0.10
C ALA A 89 0.82 -8.82 0.55
N ALA A 90 -0.12 -8.27 -0.22
CA ALA A 90 -1.44 -7.91 0.28
C ALA A 90 -2.24 -9.14 0.74
N TYR A 91 -2.23 -10.22 -0.03
CA TYR A 91 -2.92 -11.47 0.30
C TYR A 91 -2.31 -12.12 1.55
N ALA A 92 -0.98 -12.13 1.66
CA ALA A 92 -0.29 -12.63 2.85
C ALA A 92 -0.66 -11.83 4.10
N ARG A 93 -0.73 -10.50 4.00
CA ARG A 93 -1.22 -9.63 5.08
C ARG A 93 -2.66 -9.97 5.46
N ILE A 94 -3.57 -10.09 4.49
CA ILE A 94 -4.98 -10.42 4.75
C ILE A 94 -5.12 -11.80 5.41
N ARG A 95 -4.36 -12.81 4.98
CA ARG A 95 -4.36 -14.14 5.62
C ARG A 95 -3.85 -14.09 7.06
N ARG A 96 -2.78 -13.34 7.30
CA ARG A 96 -2.14 -13.24 8.63
C ARG A 96 -3.00 -12.47 9.63
N ASP A 97 -3.50 -11.30 9.23
CA ASP A 97 -4.16 -10.35 10.12
C ASP A 97 -5.69 -10.49 10.12
N GLY A 98 -6.25 -11.16 9.12
CA GLY A 98 -7.68 -11.16 8.82
C GLY A 98 -8.11 -9.91 8.05
N VAL A 99 -9.23 -10.00 7.33
CA VAL A 99 -9.78 -8.92 6.49
C VAL A 99 -10.01 -7.64 7.30
N GLU A 100 -10.60 -7.75 8.49
CA GLU A 100 -10.93 -6.59 9.34
C GLU A 100 -9.68 -5.77 9.68
N LYS A 101 -8.69 -6.42 10.31
CA LYS A 101 -7.48 -5.73 10.78
C LYS A 101 -6.64 -5.21 9.62
N ALA A 102 -6.46 -6.01 8.57
CA ALA A 102 -5.72 -5.58 7.38
C ALA A 102 -6.35 -4.33 6.73
N THR A 103 -7.68 -4.26 6.69
CA THR A 103 -8.42 -3.11 6.13
C THR A 103 -8.29 -1.86 7.01
N LEU A 104 -8.48 -2.00 8.33
CA LEU A 104 -8.30 -0.90 9.28
C LEU A 104 -6.89 -0.33 9.25
N ASP A 105 -5.88 -1.21 9.18
CA ASP A 105 -4.49 -0.78 9.14
C ASP A 105 -4.14 -0.13 7.79
N ASN A 106 -4.70 -0.60 6.66
CA ASN A 106 -4.57 0.08 5.37
C ASN A 106 -5.15 1.50 5.40
N MET A 107 -6.33 1.69 6.02
CA MET A 107 -6.92 3.03 6.18
C MET A 107 -6.00 3.97 6.99
N LYS A 108 -5.35 3.47 8.06
CA LYS A 108 -4.41 4.26 8.88
C LYS A 108 -3.09 4.56 8.14
N GLU A 109 -2.55 3.55 7.46
CA GLU A 109 -1.34 3.68 6.66
C GLU A 109 -1.52 4.71 5.56
N TYR A 110 -2.71 4.76 4.96
CA TYR A 110 -3.00 5.74 3.93
C TYR A 110 -3.00 7.17 4.47
N SER A 111 -3.73 7.44 5.58
CA SER A 111 -3.69 8.76 6.23
C SER A 111 -2.26 9.18 6.59
N THR A 112 -1.48 8.24 7.13
CA THR A 112 -0.08 8.47 7.49
C THR A 112 0.78 8.77 6.27
N CYS A 113 0.59 8.05 5.16
CA CYS A 113 1.29 8.28 3.91
C CYS A 113 1.05 9.69 3.38
N ILE A 114 -0.21 10.13 3.33
CA ILE A 114 -0.56 11.48 2.85
C ILE A 114 0.09 12.56 3.71
N ARG A 115 0.02 12.45 5.04
CA ARG A 115 0.61 13.42 5.98
C ARG A 115 2.13 13.56 5.82
N ASN A 116 2.80 12.45 5.51
CA ASN A 116 4.26 12.39 5.38
C ASN A 116 4.76 12.47 3.92
N SER A 117 3.84 12.63 2.96
CA SER A 117 4.18 12.63 1.55
C SER A 117 4.96 13.89 1.15
N LYS A 118 5.85 13.75 0.18
CA LYS A 118 6.54 14.89 -0.40
C LYS A 118 5.60 15.71 -1.28
N PRO A 119 5.87 17.01 -1.46
CA PRO A 119 5.12 17.83 -2.41
C PRO A 119 5.24 17.26 -3.83
N HIS A 120 4.13 17.25 -4.56
CA HIS A 120 4.11 16.92 -5.97
C HIS A 120 4.93 17.97 -6.76
N LYS A 121 5.71 17.51 -7.75
CA LYS A 121 6.63 18.37 -8.53
C LYS A 121 5.95 19.59 -9.19
N ASN A 122 4.69 19.43 -9.60
CA ASN A 122 3.86 20.51 -10.11
C ASN A 122 3.10 21.22 -8.97
N LYS A 123 3.39 22.52 -8.76
CA LYS A 123 2.81 23.34 -7.69
C LYS A 123 1.28 23.50 -7.74
N LYS A 124 0.70 23.69 -8.93
CA LYS A 124 -0.77 23.80 -9.06
C LYS A 124 -1.42 22.51 -8.63
N LYS A 125 -0.90 21.39 -9.14
CA LYS A 125 -1.40 20.06 -8.78
C LYS A 125 -1.16 19.74 -7.31
N GLU A 126 -0.07 20.19 -6.71
CA GLU A 126 0.16 20.03 -5.27
C GLU A 126 -0.88 20.76 -4.43
N ARG A 127 -1.26 21.98 -4.82
CA ARG A 127 -2.34 22.72 -4.16
C ARG A 127 -3.65 21.95 -4.23
N ASP A 128 -4.04 21.50 -5.42
CA ASP A 128 -5.30 20.78 -5.64
C ASP A 128 -5.31 19.45 -4.85
N LEU A 129 -4.20 18.70 -4.89
CA LEU A 129 -4.04 17.47 -4.10
C LEU A 129 -4.09 17.73 -2.60
N THR A 130 -3.53 18.84 -2.13
CA THR A 130 -3.52 19.19 -0.70
C THR A 130 -4.93 19.52 -0.20
N LEU A 131 -5.72 20.28 -0.96
CA LEU A 131 -7.10 20.59 -0.61
C LEU A 131 -7.94 19.30 -0.50
N LYS A 132 -7.89 18.46 -1.55
CA LYS A 132 -8.62 17.19 -1.58
C LYS A 132 -8.16 16.24 -0.46
N HIS A 133 -6.85 15.97 -0.38
CA HIS A 133 -6.34 14.90 0.47
C HIS A 133 -6.37 15.26 1.96
N SER A 134 -6.24 16.54 2.33
CA SER A 134 -6.37 16.95 3.75
C SER A 134 -7.79 16.70 4.26
N ALA A 135 -8.81 17.12 3.50
CA ALA A 135 -10.20 16.85 3.82
C ALA A 135 -10.49 15.35 3.91
N CYS A 136 -9.99 14.56 2.95
CA CYS A 136 -10.18 13.11 2.97
C CYS A 136 -9.43 12.39 4.11
N VAL A 137 -8.29 12.92 4.56
CA VAL A 137 -7.56 12.38 5.73
C VAL A 137 -8.35 12.60 7.00
N GLU A 138 -8.89 13.81 7.21
CA GLU A 138 -9.77 14.12 8.34
C GLU A 138 -11.04 13.25 8.30
N PHE A 139 -11.67 13.16 7.14
CA PHE A 139 -12.83 12.31 6.94
C PHE A 139 -12.53 10.82 7.22
N ASN A 140 -11.36 10.31 6.79
CA ASN A 140 -10.94 8.94 7.08
C ASN A 140 -10.76 8.69 8.59
N ASP A 141 -10.24 9.66 9.34
CA ASP A 141 -10.13 9.56 10.79
C ASP A 141 -11.51 9.50 11.45
N ILE A 142 -12.49 10.25 10.93
CA ILE A 142 -13.91 10.18 11.36
C ILE A 142 -14.50 8.81 11.06
N LEU A 143 -14.24 8.23 9.89
CA LEU A 143 -14.68 6.86 9.56
C LEU A 143 -14.06 5.84 10.53
N LEU A 144 -12.76 5.95 10.81
CA LEU A 144 -12.07 5.08 11.78
C LEU A 144 -12.62 5.24 13.20
N GLU A 145 -13.00 6.45 13.60
CA GLU A 145 -13.69 6.68 14.88
C GLU A 145 -15.09 6.08 14.87
N THR A 146 -15.81 6.20 13.76
CA THR A 146 -17.14 5.60 13.57
C THR A 146 -17.11 4.10 13.69
N LEU A 147 -16.15 3.43 13.03
CA LEU A 147 -15.94 1.99 13.15
C LEU A 147 -15.60 1.59 14.60
N ARG A 148 -14.81 2.39 15.33
CA ARG A 148 -14.55 2.17 16.76
C ARG A 148 -15.81 2.33 17.61
N GLY A 149 -16.64 3.34 17.30
CA GLY A 149 -17.94 3.57 17.94
C GLY A 149 -18.89 2.40 17.75
N ILE A 150 -19.06 1.93 16.51
CA ILE A 150 -19.87 0.75 16.16
C ILE A 150 -19.40 -0.48 16.94
N LYS A 151 -18.08 -0.77 16.94
CA LYS A 151 -17.52 -1.92 17.67
C LYS A 151 -17.78 -1.85 19.17
N ARG A 152 -17.77 -0.64 19.73
CA ARG A 152 -18.08 -0.36 21.14
C ARG A 152 -19.57 -0.17 21.43
N ARG A 153 -20.44 -0.31 20.41
CA ARG A 153 -21.90 -0.10 20.50
C ARG A 153 -22.27 1.30 21.01
N VAL A 154 -21.48 2.30 20.65
CA VAL A 154 -21.81 3.71 20.87
C VAL A 154 -23.03 4.06 20.03
N LYS A 155 -23.90 4.91 20.57
CA LYS A 155 -25.09 5.37 19.86
C LYS A 155 -24.69 6.25 18.66
N PRO A 156 -25.34 6.11 17.49
CA PRO A 156 -25.01 6.93 16.32
C PRO A 156 -25.12 8.43 16.59
N GLU A 157 -26.11 8.85 17.39
CA GLU A 157 -26.35 10.24 17.75
C GLU A 157 -25.14 10.86 18.46
N THR A 158 -24.40 10.08 19.26
CA THR A 158 -23.19 10.57 19.93
C THR A 158 -22.11 11.01 18.94
N LEU A 159 -21.88 10.23 17.88
CA LEU A 159 -20.91 10.60 16.86
C LEU A 159 -21.44 11.66 15.90
N MET A 160 -22.71 11.58 15.51
CA MET A 160 -23.31 12.59 14.64
C MET A 160 -23.29 13.98 15.30
N ASN A 161 -23.65 14.09 16.58
CA ASN A 161 -23.60 15.36 17.31
C ASN A 161 -22.18 15.92 17.40
N LYS A 162 -21.15 15.06 17.57
CA LYS A 162 -19.75 15.48 17.60
C LYS A 162 -19.32 16.17 16.29
N TYR A 163 -19.81 15.66 15.16
CA TYR A 163 -19.37 16.10 13.82
C TYR A 163 -20.34 17.04 13.10
N GLN A 164 -21.50 17.34 13.70
CA GLN A 164 -22.49 18.25 13.10
C GLN A 164 -21.90 19.64 12.78
N HIS A 165 -20.94 20.12 13.58
CA HIS A 165 -20.28 21.42 13.37
C HIS A 165 -18.75 21.31 13.18
N ASN A 166 -18.22 20.09 13.20
CA ASN A 166 -16.77 19.81 13.10
C ASN A 166 -16.46 18.86 11.94
N SER A 167 -17.27 18.91 10.88
CA SER A 167 -17.04 18.13 9.67
C SER A 167 -16.01 18.82 8.78
N PRO A 168 -15.09 18.06 8.14
CA PRO A 168 -14.20 18.62 7.14
C PRO A 168 -15.00 19.19 5.97
N ASP A 169 -14.46 20.23 5.32
CA ASP A 169 -15.00 20.74 4.06
C ASP A 169 -14.70 19.75 2.93
N MET A 170 -15.75 19.21 2.34
CA MET A 170 -15.67 18.17 1.32
C MET A 170 -15.76 18.71 -0.11
N GLU A 171 -15.85 20.04 -0.32
CA GLU A 171 -16.03 20.68 -1.63
C GLU A 171 -15.04 20.16 -2.69
N TRP A 172 -13.78 19.97 -2.31
CA TRP A 172 -12.68 19.58 -3.21
C TRP A 172 -12.53 18.05 -3.38
N THR A 173 -13.48 17.28 -2.87
CA THR A 173 -13.47 15.81 -2.89
C THR A 173 -14.58 15.27 -3.78
N ARG A 174 -14.57 13.95 -4.05
CA ARG A 174 -15.70 13.28 -4.72
C ARG A 174 -17.04 13.47 -4.02
N TYR A 175 -17.02 13.82 -2.73
CA TYR A 175 -18.21 13.95 -1.90
C TYR A 175 -18.69 15.39 -1.73
N GLY A 176 -18.08 16.37 -2.41
CA GLY A 176 -18.52 17.77 -2.35
C GLY A 176 -19.96 18.02 -2.81
N VAL A 177 -20.53 17.09 -3.60
CA VAL A 177 -21.94 17.13 -4.04
C VAL A 177 -22.93 16.59 -3.01
N ILE A 178 -22.46 15.98 -1.92
CA ILE A 178 -23.30 15.39 -0.88
C ILE A 178 -23.40 16.38 0.28
N PRO A 179 -24.57 16.97 0.56
CA PRO A 179 -24.77 17.78 1.75
C PRO A 179 -24.42 17.00 3.00
N ASP A 180 -23.61 17.58 3.88
CA ASP A 180 -23.14 16.97 5.12
C ASP A 180 -22.61 15.53 4.93
N ALA A 181 -21.77 15.32 3.91
CA ALA A 181 -21.20 14.02 3.54
C ALA A 181 -20.69 13.22 4.76
N THR A 182 -20.07 13.89 5.72
CA THR A 182 -19.61 13.29 6.97
C THR A 182 -20.74 12.62 7.76
N LEU A 183 -21.81 13.35 8.05
CA LEU A 183 -22.97 12.81 8.78
C LEU A 183 -23.67 11.71 7.98
N TYR A 184 -23.80 11.89 6.67
CA TYR A 184 -24.37 10.90 5.77
C TYR A 184 -23.63 9.56 5.85
N TYR A 185 -22.30 9.56 5.80
CA TYR A 185 -21.52 8.33 5.85
C TYR A 185 -21.43 7.72 7.25
N ILE A 186 -21.44 8.53 8.33
CA ILE A 186 -21.60 8.02 9.70
C ILE A 186 -22.91 7.22 9.80
N ALA A 187 -24.03 7.85 9.40
CA ALA A 187 -25.35 7.21 9.42
C ALA A 187 -25.39 5.94 8.56
N THR A 188 -24.77 5.99 7.37
CA THR A 188 -24.68 4.83 6.46
C THR A 188 -23.94 3.65 7.10
N LEU A 189 -22.81 3.88 7.76
CA LEU A 189 -22.05 2.82 8.42
C LEU A 189 -22.81 2.22 9.60
N TYR A 190 -23.48 3.05 10.41
CA TYR A 190 -24.35 2.55 11.47
C TYR A 190 -25.53 1.76 10.91
N LYS A 191 -26.16 2.21 9.82
CA LYS A 191 -27.22 1.46 9.15
C LYS A 191 -26.72 0.09 8.68
N ASN A 192 -25.56 0.02 8.04
CA ASN A 192 -24.97 -1.25 7.58
C ASN A 192 -24.64 -2.18 8.75
N SER A 193 -24.17 -1.65 9.88
CA SER A 193 -23.86 -2.45 11.08
C SER A 193 -25.06 -3.14 11.73
N ARG A 194 -26.29 -2.75 11.38
CA ARG A 194 -27.51 -3.42 11.85
C ARG A 194 -27.81 -4.71 11.08
N THR A 195 -27.26 -4.86 9.89
CA THR A 195 -27.61 -5.96 8.97
C THR A 195 -26.42 -6.74 8.44
N GLN A 196 -25.19 -6.24 8.64
CA GLN A 196 -23.96 -6.85 8.13
C GLN A 196 -22.98 -7.15 9.27
N ASP A 197 -22.13 -8.15 9.05
CA ASP A 197 -20.98 -8.42 9.92
C ASP A 197 -20.05 -7.20 9.99
N TYR A 198 -19.42 -6.98 11.14
CA TYR A 198 -18.52 -5.85 11.35
C TYR A 198 -17.38 -5.78 10.31
N LYS A 199 -16.85 -6.93 9.87
CA LYS A 199 -15.83 -7.01 8.81
C LYS A 199 -16.28 -6.38 7.49
N ASP A 200 -17.56 -6.50 7.13
CA ASP A 200 -18.13 -5.98 5.89
C ASP A 200 -18.44 -4.48 6.04
N VAL A 201 -18.81 -4.03 7.25
CA VAL A 201 -18.92 -2.59 7.59
C VAL A 201 -17.55 -1.91 7.49
N VAL A 202 -16.48 -2.53 8.01
CA VAL A 202 -15.11 -2.04 7.89
C VAL A 202 -14.69 -1.93 6.42
N GLN A 203 -15.05 -2.92 5.59
CA GLN A 203 -14.77 -2.86 4.17
C GLN A 203 -15.55 -1.74 3.47
N ALA A 204 -16.84 -1.56 3.79
CA ALA A 204 -17.64 -0.45 3.27
C ALA A 204 -17.00 0.91 3.62
N ALA A 205 -16.53 1.07 4.86
CA ALA A 205 -15.81 2.26 5.28
C ALA A 205 -14.49 2.46 4.53
N SER A 206 -13.75 1.39 4.22
CA SER A 206 -12.54 1.49 3.39
C SER A 206 -12.84 1.91 1.96
N HIS A 207 -13.97 1.48 1.39
CA HIS A 207 -14.43 1.92 0.07
C HIS A 207 -14.85 3.38 0.07
N ILE A 208 -15.57 3.82 1.10
CA ILE A 208 -15.94 5.22 1.31
C ILE A 208 -14.68 6.09 1.49
N SER A 209 -13.74 5.64 2.31
CA SER A 209 -12.47 6.34 2.50
C SER A 209 -11.73 6.50 1.18
N TYR A 210 -11.45 5.40 0.46
CA TYR A 210 -10.78 5.45 -0.83
C TYR A 210 -11.53 6.30 -1.86
N GLY A 211 -12.87 6.19 -1.90
CA GLY A 211 -13.72 6.95 -2.80
C GLY A 211 -13.62 8.47 -2.62
N CYS A 212 -13.30 8.95 -1.42
CA CYS A 212 -13.05 10.38 -1.17
C CYS A 212 -11.88 10.91 -1.99
N TYR A 213 -10.82 10.11 -2.11
CA TYR A 213 -9.55 10.54 -2.70
C TYR A 213 -9.53 10.43 -4.22
N LEU A 214 -10.55 9.85 -4.85
CA LEU A 214 -10.70 9.78 -6.31
C LEU A 214 -11.18 11.14 -6.85
#